data_AF-A0A4U3L4L4-F1
#
_entry.id   AF-A0A4U3L4L4-F1
#
_cell.length_a   1.000
_cell.length_b   1.000
_cell.length_c   1.000
_cell.angle_alpha   90.00
_cell.angle_beta   90.00
_cell.angle_gamma   90.00
#
_symmetry.space_group_name_H-M   'P 1'
#
loop_
_entity.id
_entity.type
_entity.pdbx_description
1 polymer ?
#
loop_
_entity_poly.entity_id
_entity_poly.type
_entity_poly.pdbx_seq_one_letter_code
_entity_poly.pdbx_strand_id
1 'polypeptide(L)'
;MKNDIRDKQDIIQIVNAFYDKVKQDATIGHFFTEVIKVDWDKHLPKMYNFWDNVVFYTNNFSGNPMQVHKHIHALHALTGADFKQWYRLFAQTVNELYEGDNAELIKQRALSVATIMQIKIVAPQANNIAQTT
;
A
#
# COMPACT_ATOMS: atom_id res chain seq x y z
N MET A 1 4.71 9.60 25.38
CA MET A 1 5.54 9.30 24.20
C MET A 1 5.22 7.89 23.77
N LYS A 2 5.03 7.67 22.47
CA LYS A 2 4.94 6.33 21.88
C LYS A 2 6.35 5.79 21.67
N ASN A 3 6.45 4.48 21.45
CA ASN A 3 7.71 3.87 21.09
C ASN A 3 7.91 3.95 19.58
N ASP A 4 9.16 3.80 19.14
CA ASP A 4 9.45 3.55 17.72
C ASP A 4 9.18 2.08 17.36
N ILE A 5 9.11 1.80 16.06
CA ILE A 5 8.94 0.46 15.49
C ILE A 5 10.25 -0.30 15.67
N ARG A 6 10.23 -1.46 16.33
CA ARG A 6 11.47 -2.19 16.69
C ARG A 6 11.63 -3.50 15.93
N ASP A 7 10.54 -4.14 15.59
CA ASP A 7 10.56 -5.49 15.03
C ASP A 7 9.31 -5.80 14.19
N LYS A 8 9.25 -7.05 13.73
CA LYS A 8 8.15 -7.58 12.92
C LYS A 8 6.81 -7.59 13.66
N GLN A 9 6.78 -7.71 14.98
CA GLN A 9 5.54 -7.71 15.74
C GLN A 9 4.89 -6.32 15.72
N ASP A 10 5.70 -5.26 15.71
CA ASP A 10 5.21 -3.89 15.52
C ASP A 10 4.67 -3.69 14.10
N ILE A 11 5.33 -4.24 13.08
CA ILE A 11 4.82 -4.22 11.69
C ILE A 11 3.46 -4.93 11.57
N ILE A 12 3.29 -6.08 12.20
CA ILE A 12 2.01 -6.82 12.19
C ILE A 12 0.88 -5.96 12.78
N GLN A 13 1.14 -5.26 13.88
CA GLN A 13 0.16 -4.36 14.50
C GLN A 13 -0.25 -3.21 13.57
N ILE A 14 0.73 -2.54 12.94
CA ILE A 14 0.46 -1.46 11.98
C ILE A 14 -0.37 -1.97 10.81
N VAL A 15 0.01 -3.10 10.21
CA VAL A 15 -0.66 -3.65 9.04
C VAL A 15 -2.09 -4.08 9.36
N ASN A 16 -2.32 -4.72 10.50
CA ASN A 16 -3.68 -5.09 10.92
C ASN A 16 -4.56 -3.86 11.15
N ALA A 17 -4.11 -2.92 11.97
CA ALA A 17 -4.85 -1.69 12.24
C ALA A 17 -5.12 -0.88 10.96
N PHE A 18 -4.16 -0.86 10.03
CA PHE A 18 -4.31 -0.19 8.76
C PHE A 18 -5.41 -0.85 7.91
N TYR A 19 -5.36 -2.17 7.73
CA TYR A 19 -6.35 -2.85 6.91
C TYR A 19 -7.74 -2.89 7.52
N ASP A 20 -7.86 -2.84 8.84
CA ASP A 20 -9.18 -2.68 9.49
C ASP A 20 -9.81 -1.33 9.16
N LYS A 21 -9.02 -0.26 9.00
CA LYS A 21 -9.51 1.03 8.48
C LYS A 21 -9.82 0.96 6.99
N VAL A 22 -8.97 0.33 6.19
CA VAL A 22 -9.19 0.19 4.73
C VAL A 22 -10.51 -0.51 4.44
N LYS A 23 -10.82 -1.60 5.15
CA LYS A 23 -12.09 -2.36 4.99
C LYS A 23 -13.34 -1.50 5.20
N GLN A 24 -13.24 -0.46 6.03
CA GLN A 24 -14.35 0.41 6.42
C GLN A 24 -14.36 1.74 5.65
N ASP A 25 -13.35 2.00 4.82
CA ASP A 25 -13.20 3.28 4.13
C ASP A 25 -14.12 3.35 2.91
N ALA A 26 -14.96 4.38 2.86
CA ALA A 26 -15.94 4.56 1.80
C ALA A 26 -15.31 4.82 0.41
N THR A 27 -14.06 5.33 0.37
CA THR A 27 -13.39 5.62 -0.90
C THR A 27 -12.69 4.38 -1.44
N ILE A 28 -11.86 3.72 -0.62
CA ILE A 28 -10.98 2.65 -1.12
C ILE A 28 -11.39 1.24 -0.70
N GLY A 29 -12.30 1.08 0.26
CA GLY A 29 -12.69 -0.24 0.79
C GLY A 29 -13.24 -1.17 -0.28
N HIS A 30 -14.06 -0.64 -1.20
CA HIS A 30 -14.69 -1.40 -2.29
C HIS A 30 -13.68 -2.12 -3.19
N PHE A 31 -12.47 -1.58 -3.39
CA PHE A 31 -11.43 -2.29 -4.15
C PHE A 31 -11.09 -3.63 -3.49
N PHE A 32 -11.00 -3.66 -2.16
CA PHE A 32 -10.60 -4.85 -1.40
C PHE A 32 -11.77 -5.81 -1.17
N THR A 33 -12.98 -5.31 -1.00
CA THR A 33 -14.16 -6.12 -0.64
C THR A 33 -15.00 -6.56 -1.83
N GLU A 34 -15.02 -5.79 -2.92
CA GLU A 34 -15.93 -6.00 -4.05
C GLU A 34 -15.19 -6.27 -5.36
N VAL A 35 -14.16 -5.48 -5.68
CA VAL A 35 -13.44 -5.58 -6.96
C VAL A 35 -12.56 -6.83 -7.01
N ILE A 36 -11.64 -6.98 -6.05
CA ILE A 36 -10.74 -8.16 -6.02
C ILE A 36 -11.09 -9.20 -4.95
N LYS A 37 -12.02 -8.89 -4.04
CA LYS A 37 -12.49 -9.80 -2.97
C LYS A 37 -11.33 -10.50 -2.27
N VAL A 38 -10.52 -9.71 -1.58
CA VAL A 38 -9.26 -10.17 -0.97
C VAL A 38 -9.47 -11.33 -0.01
N ASP A 39 -8.68 -12.38 -0.19
CA ASP A 39 -8.45 -13.41 0.82
C ASP A 39 -7.51 -12.84 1.88
N TRP A 40 -8.08 -12.39 3.00
CA TRP A 40 -7.35 -11.70 4.07
C TRP A 40 -6.31 -12.58 4.75
N ASP A 41 -6.59 -13.88 4.90
CA ASP A 41 -5.68 -14.84 5.52
C ASP A 41 -4.42 -15.03 4.69
N LYS A 42 -4.51 -14.90 3.36
CA LYS A 42 -3.35 -14.91 2.45
C LYS A 42 -2.70 -13.55 2.28
N HIS A 43 -3.49 -12.48 2.26
CA HIS A 43 -3.00 -11.13 1.97
C HIS A 43 -2.21 -10.52 3.12
N LEU A 44 -2.70 -10.65 4.36
CA LEU A 44 -2.06 -10.03 5.52
C LEU A 44 -0.63 -10.53 5.76
N PRO A 45 -0.33 -11.86 5.75
CA PRO A 45 1.04 -12.35 5.87
C PRO A 45 2.00 -11.78 4.82
N LYS A 46 1.53 -11.60 3.58
CA LYS A 46 2.33 -11.00 2.51
C LYS A 46 2.63 -9.52 2.78
N MET A 47 1.67 -8.79 3.35
CA MET A 47 1.84 -7.38 3.72
C MET A 47 2.73 -7.20 4.94
N TYR A 48 2.71 -8.13 5.90
CA TYR A 48 3.69 -8.14 7.00
C TYR A 48 5.11 -8.22 6.44
N ASN A 49 5.37 -9.20 5.57
CA ASN A 49 6.69 -9.37 4.96
C ASN A 49 7.08 -8.16 4.10
N PHE A 50 6.14 -7.57 3.35
CA PHE A 50 6.42 -6.38 2.55
C PHE A 50 6.95 -5.23 3.42
N TRP A 51 6.23 -4.87 4.47
CA TRP A 51 6.59 -3.74 5.33
C TRP A 51 7.79 -4.01 6.22
N ASP A 52 7.92 -5.25 6.70
CA ASP A 52 9.10 -5.72 7.42
C ASP A 52 10.35 -5.59 6.54
N ASN A 53 10.28 -5.99 5.27
CA ASN A 53 11.37 -5.80 4.32
C ASN A 53 11.63 -4.32 4.00
N VAL A 54 10.59 -3.48 3.94
CA VAL A 54 10.74 -2.04 3.67
C VAL A 54 11.49 -1.31 4.79
N VAL A 55 11.26 -1.69 6.05
CA VAL A 55 11.87 -1.03 7.20
C VAL A 55 13.20 -1.69 7.59
N PHE A 56 13.24 -3.02 7.63
CA PHE A 56 14.36 -3.78 8.20
C PHE A 56 15.19 -4.56 7.17
N TYR A 57 14.90 -4.42 5.87
CA TYR A 57 15.69 -5.02 4.79
C TYR A 57 15.83 -6.55 4.88
N THR A 58 14.80 -7.23 5.39
CA THR A 58 14.83 -8.66 5.73
C THR A 58 14.85 -9.61 4.53
N ASN A 59 14.66 -9.10 3.31
CA ASN A 59 14.63 -9.87 2.06
C ASN A 59 13.58 -11.01 2.06
N ASN A 60 12.52 -10.89 2.86
CA ASN A 60 11.49 -11.92 3.05
C ASN A 60 10.21 -11.69 2.23
N PHE A 61 10.20 -10.66 1.37
CA PHE A 61 9.09 -10.33 0.50
C PHE A 61 9.40 -10.71 -0.95
N SER A 62 8.46 -11.41 -1.58
CA SER A 62 8.47 -11.69 -3.02
C SER A 62 7.14 -11.33 -3.67
N GLY A 63 7.22 -10.80 -4.89
CA GLY A 63 6.05 -10.49 -5.70
C GLY A 63 6.22 -9.21 -6.52
N ASN A 64 5.22 -8.93 -7.35
CA ASN A 64 5.19 -7.75 -8.22
C ASN A 64 3.95 -6.89 -7.92
N PRO A 65 4.01 -6.00 -6.91
CA PRO A 65 2.89 -5.12 -6.56
C PRO A 65 2.37 -4.31 -7.74
N MET A 66 3.25 -3.83 -8.62
CA MET A 66 2.86 -3.01 -9.77
C MET A 66 1.91 -3.74 -10.72
N GLN A 67 2.17 -5.02 -11.02
CA GLN A 67 1.29 -5.80 -11.89
C GLN A 67 -0.10 -6.01 -11.28
N VAL A 68 -0.16 -6.27 -9.97
CA VAL A 68 -1.43 -6.42 -9.26
C VAL A 68 -2.26 -5.14 -9.36
N HIS A 69 -1.66 -3.97 -9.12
CA HIS A 69 -2.42 -2.72 -9.13
C HIS A 69 -2.80 -2.28 -10.56
N LYS A 70 -2.01 -2.61 -11.58
CA LYS A 70 -2.42 -2.46 -12.99
C LYS A 70 -3.64 -3.32 -13.34
N HIS A 71 -3.67 -4.56 -12.85
CA HIS A 71 -4.83 -5.43 -13.03
C HIS A 71 -6.08 -4.87 -12.34
N ILE A 72 -5.95 -4.38 -11.09
CA ILE A 72 -7.04 -3.71 -10.39
C ILE A 72 -7.55 -2.52 -11.20
N HIS A 73 -6.66 -1.65 -11.70
CA HIS A 73 -7.04 -0.50 -12.52
C HIS A 73 -7.82 -0.90 -13.79
N ALA A 74 -7.45 -2.03 -14.41
CA ALA A 74 -8.16 -2.56 -15.58
C ALA A 74 -9.57 -3.10 -15.24
N LEU A 75 -9.80 -3.56 -14.02
CA LEU A 75 -11.12 -3.99 -13.53
C LEU A 75 -11.97 -2.81 -13.06
N HIS A 76 -11.35 -1.88 -12.34
CA HIS A 76 -11.99 -0.67 -11.83
C HIS A 76 -10.94 0.44 -11.75
N ALA A 77 -11.18 1.55 -12.45
CA ALA A 77 -10.18 2.60 -12.64
C ALA A 77 -9.74 3.21 -11.29
N LEU A 78 -8.49 2.93 -10.90
CA LEU A 78 -7.83 3.64 -9.82
C LEU A 78 -7.58 5.10 -10.20
N THR A 79 -7.80 6.00 -9.25
CA THR A 79 -7.63 7.44 -9.38
C THR A 79 -6.55 7.96 -8.43
N GLY A 80 -6.07 9.19 -8.64
CA GLY A 80 -5.16 9.83 -7.69
C GLY A 80 -5.75 10.01 -6.29
N ALA A 81 -7.08 10.14 -6.18
CA ALA A 81 -7.76 10.24 -4.89
C ALA A 81 -7.65 8.94 -4.08
N ASP A 82 -7.69 7.78 -4.73
CA ASP A 82 -7.57 6.47 -4.08
C ASP A 82 -6.19 6.29 -3.44
N PHE A 83 -5.13 6.62 -4.18
CA PHE A 83 -3.76 6.55 -3.66
C PHE A 83 -3.53 7.54 -2.51
N LYS A 84 -4.05 8.76 -2.63
CA LYS A 84 -3.99 9.77 -1.56
C LYS A 84 -4.70 9.29 -0.30
N GLN A 85 -5.87 8.69 -0.45
CA GLN A 85 -6.66 8.17 0.66
C GLN A 85 -6.00 6.98 1.34
N TRP A 86 -5.46 6.04 0.56
CA TRP A 86 -4.68 4.91 1.07
C TRP A 86 -3.49 5.39 1.92
N TYR A 87 -2.71 6.35 1.41
CA TYR A 87 -1.58 6.92 2.15
C TYR A 87 -2.04 7.63 3.42
N ARG A 88 -3.14 8.41 3.36
CA ARG A 88 -3.70 9.11 4.52
C ARG A 88 -4.03 8.14 5.65
N LEU A 89 -4.72 7.04 5.34
CA LEU A 89 -5.07 6.01 6.33
C LEU A 89 -3.83 5.31 6.90
N PHE A 90 -2.82 5.04 6.06
CA PHE A 90 -1.58 4.42 6.49
C PHE A 90 -0.80 5.32 7.44
N ALA A 91 -0.55 6.57 7.03
CA ALA A 91 0.17 7.55 7.84
C ALA A 91 -0.55 7.86 9.15
N GLN A 92 -1.89 7.96 9.11
CA GLN A 92 -2.70 8.12 10.31
C GLN A 92 -2.52 6.92 11.27
N THR A 93 -2.52 5.69 10.75
CA THR A 93 -2.35 4.47 11.56
C THR A 93 -0.99 4.42 12.24
N VAL A 94 0.09 4.72 11.50
CA VAL A 94 1.44 4.78 12.08
C VAL A 94 1.49 5.86 13.16
N ASN A 95 0.94 7.04 12.90
CA ASN A 95 0.90 8.14 13.87
C ASN A 95 0.04 7.84 15.09
N GLU A 96 -0.93 6.92 15.05
CA GLU A 96 -1.69 6.53 16.23
C GLU A 96 -0.91 5.58 17.13
N LEU A 97 -0.09 4.70 16.53
CA LEU A 97 0.56 3.59 17.24
C LEU A 97 2.01 3.86 17.63
N TYR A 98 2.78 4.55 16.79
CA TYR A 98 4.24 4.69 16.93
C TYR A 98 4.73 6.13 16.67
N GLU A 99 5.93 6.44 17.13
CA GLU A 99 6.69 7.65 16.81
C GLU A 99 8.20 7.36 16.85
N GLY A 100 9.01 8.04 16.04
CA GLY A 100 10.45 7.80 15.94
C GLY A 100 10.93 7.64 14.49
N ASP A 101 12.20 7.29 14.33
CA ASP A 101 12.87 7.26 13.03
C ASP A 101 12.28 6.18 12.11
N ASN A 102 11.98 4.99 12.63
CA ASN A 102 11.36 3.94 11.82
C ASN A 102 9.89 4.26 11.49
N ALA A 103 9.18 4.91 12.41
CA ALA A 103 7.82 5.41 12.15
C ALA A 103 7.80 6.49 11.04
N GLU A 104 8.78 7.40 11.00
CA GLU A 104 8.90 8.36 9.89
C GLU A 104 9.34 7.67 8.60
N LEU A 105 10.31 6.76 8.66
CA LEU A 105 10.80 6.00 7.51
C LEU A 105 9.66 5.23 6.82
N ILE A 106 8.86 4.47 7.57
CA ILE A 106 7.78 3.67 6.97
C ILE A 106 6.72 4.55 6.30
N LYS A 107 6.40 5.73 6.88
CA LYS A 107 5.48 6.70 6.26
C LYS A 107 6.06 7.27 4.96
N GLN A 108 7.33 7.67 4.95
CA GLN A 108 8.00 8.18 3.75
C GLN A 108 8.05 7.12 2.63
N ARG A 109 8.31 5.86 2.99
CA ARG A 109 8.28 4.74 2.03
C ARG A 109 6.87 4.49 1.53
N ALA A 110 5.85 4.57 2.38
CA ALA A 110 4.46 4.46 1.97
C ALA A 110 4.04 5.55 0.98
N LEU A 111 4.44 6.80 1.23
CA LEU A 111 4.21 7.91 0.30
C LEU A 111 4.90 7.65 -1.05
N SER A 112 6.14 7.17 -1.02
CA SER A 112 6.90 6.84 -2.24
C SER A 112 6.22 5.74 -3.05
N VAL A 113 5.77 4.67 -2.39
CA VAL A 113 5.03 3.57 -3.03
C VAL A 113 3.74 4.09 -3.67
N ALA A 114 2.92 4.83 -2.92
CA ALA A 114 1.66 5.38 -3.43
C ALA A 114 1.89 6.30 -4.64
N THR A 115 2.90 7.17 -4.57
CA THR A 115 3.26 8.10 -5.65
C THR A 115 3.71 7.37 -6.91
N ILE A 116 4.61 6.39 -6.79
CA ILE A 116 5.12 5.63 -7.94
C ILE A 116 4.01 4.80 -8.59
N MET A 117 3.14 4.18 -7.79
CA MET A 117 1.99 3.44 -8.30
C MET A 117 1.03 4.36 -9.04
N GLN A 118 0.66 5.49 -8.45
CA GLN A 118 -0.21 6.47 -9.10
C GLN A 118 0.36 6.91 -10.45
N ILE A 119 1.64 7.31 -10.51
CA ILE A 119 2.27 7.76 -11.75
C ILE A 119 2.24 6.64 -12.81
N LYS A 120 2.57 5.40 -12.44
CA LYS A 120 2.69 4.30 -13.40
C LYS A 120 1.37 3.67 -13.83
N ILE A 121 0.27 3.96 -13.13
CA ILE A 121 -1.02 3.34 -13.34
C ILE A 121 -2.05 4.34 -13.88
N VAL A 122 -2.08 5.54 -13.31
CA VAL A 122 -3.14 6.54 -13.58
C VAL A 122 -2.69 7.55 -14.63
N ALA A 123 -1.40 7.89 -14.70
CA ALA A 123 -0.94 8.77 -15.78
C ALA A 123 -1.15 8.06 -17.13
N PRO A 124 -1.57 8.79 -18.19
CA PRO A 124 -1.71 8.19 -19.50
C PRO A 124 -0.40 7.50 -19.86
N GLN A 125 -0.47 6.19 -20.12
CA GLN A 125 0.64 5.52 -20.80
C GLN A 125 0.87 6.35 -22.05
N ALA A 126 2.08 6.89 -22.24
CA ALA A 126 2.43 7.54 -23.48
C ALA A 126 2.08 6.55 -24.59
N ASN A 127 1.00 6.84 -25.32
CA ASN A 127 0.59 6.04 -26.46
C ASN A 127 1.84 5.93 -27.34
N ASN A 128 2.28 4.70 -27.58
CA ASN A 128 3.22 4.41 -28.66
C ASN A 128 2.54 4.89 -29.94
N ILE A 129 2.87 6.12 -30.34
CA ILE A 129 2.41 6.73 -31.57
C ILE A 129 3.10 5.94 -32.69
N ALA A 130 2.30 5.14 -33.39
CA ALA A 130 2.47 4.67 -34.75
C ALA A 130 3.91 4.37 -35.25
N GLN A 131 4.20 3.08 -35.41
CA GLN A 131 4.91 2.62 -36.62
C GLN A 131 3.93 1.85 -37.49
N THR A 132 3.18 2.59 -38.30
CA THR A 132 2.55 2.09 -39.52
C THR A 132 3.00 3.01 -40.64
N THR A 133 4.09 2.61 -41.30
CA THR A 133 4.33 2.50 -42.76
C THR A 133 5.82 2.29 -42.99
#